data_AF-A0A0V1P7I2-F1
#
_entry.id   AF-A0A0V1P7I2-F1
#
_cell.length_a   1.000
_cell.length_b   1.000
_cell.length_c   1.000
_cell.angle_alpha   90.00
_cell.angle_beta   90.00
_cell.angle_gamma   90.00
#
_symmetry.space_group_name_H-M   'P 1'
#
loop_
_entity.id
_entity.type
_entity.pdbx_description
1 polymer ?
#
loop_
_entity_poly.entity_id
_entity_poly.type
_entity_poly.pdbx_seq_one_letter_code
_entity_poly.pdbx_strand_id
1 'polypeptide(L)'
;MQKRGLKSDFAITLKYFKCDMALNLISHLSWISIIFIAVDALHDEKLNGFFYAAGHTNNWAVFVCTSRFWFNYRHIANVLSMYHSVKKLGIPDSQIIMMLADDMPCNPRNPKPGALYNSAFHPINLYGEDVEVDYRGYEVTVENFIRILIGRVPTATSRSKRLLSDYQSNVLIYMTVSFRYHELMLIVDTCQAASMYQKIYSPNVIALGSSMIGEDSLSHHLDSTLGVYMIDRYTYYALGFLQSVWPNSNRTLAEFLACCPKSKCLSTVGVRTDLFNKDPSKKQHSTTVEEPMDLVRLSLDERIFVKLRSNRELRGRLHAYDQHLNMVLGDVEEIETIVEIDDETYEEVYTKNTRTFPMLFIRGDGVILVSPPTETDTKIYPE
;
A
#
# COMPACT_ATOMS: atom_id res chain seq x y z
N MET A 1 72.17 1.96 7.66
CA MET A 1 71.41 3.07 8.29
C MET A 1 70.16 3.38 7.47
N GLN A 2 69.16 4.03 8.08
CA GLN A 2 67.89 4.61 7.55
C GLN A 2 67.49 4.38 6.07
N LYS A 3 66.33 3.80 5.72
CA LYS A 3 64.89 4.17 5.97
C LYS A 3 64.25 5.10 4.91
N ARG A 4 63.10 4.64 4.36
CA ARG A 4 62.02 5.35 3.64
C ARG A 4 62.33 5.79 2.19
N GLY A 5 61.40 5.75 1.22
CA GLY A 5 60.06 5.08 1.18
C GLY A 5 59.00 5.83 0.36
N LEU A 6 58.15 5.08 -0.39
CA LEU A 6 56.96 5.50 -1.16
C LEU A 6 57.27 6.36 -2.42
N LYS A 7 56.51 6.35 -3.54
CA LYS A 7 55.10 5.93 -3.78
C LYS A 7 54.78 5.68 -5.28
N SER A 8 53.64 4.99 -5.53
CA SER A 8 52.75 5.01 -6.72
C SER A 8 53.21 4.53 -8.11
N ASP A 9 52.85 3.26 -8.38
CA ASP A 9 52.38 2.70 -9.66
C ASP A 9 51.10 3.41 -10.18
N PHE A 10 50.59 3.24 -11.41
CA PHE A 10 51.14 2.83 -12.72
C PHE A 10 50.25 3.51 -13.80
N ALA A 11 50.72 3.62 -15.04
CA ALA A 11 50.05 4.40 -16.08
C ALA A 11 49.62 3.55 -17.30
N ILE A 12 48.44 3.89 -17.88
CA ILE A 12 48.14 3.97 -19.34
C ILE A 12 48.17 2.65 -20.18
N THR A 13 47.44 2.39 -21.28
CA THR A 13 46.13 2.78 -21.90
C THR A 13 46.04 2.08 -23.29
N LEU A 14 44.87 1.53 -23.71
CA LEU A 14 44.51 1.10 -25.10
C LEU A 14 45.36 -0.04 -25.75
N LYS A 15 44.87 -0.97 -26.61
CA LYS A 15 44.02 -0.80 -27.83
C LYS A 15 43.62 -2.18 -28.44
N TYR A 16 42.44 -2.24 -29.08
CA TYR A 16 41.95 -3.12 -30.18
C TYR A 16 42.80 -4.28 -30.75
N PHE A 17 42.18 -5.42 -31.11
CA PHE A 17 42.20 -6.01 -32.47
C PHE A 17 41.09 -7.09 -32.73
N LYS A 18 40.94 -7.50 -34.01
CA LYS A 18 39.94 -8.38 -34.71
C LYS A 18 39.78 -9.81 -34.12
N CYS A 19 38.64 -10.54 -34.18
CA CYS A 19 37.72 -10.95 -35.28
C CYS A 19 38.29 -12.04 -36.23
N ASP A 20 37.87 -13.32 -36.11
CA ASP A 20 37.08 -14.06 -37.15
C ASP A 20 36.58 -15.51 -36.80
N MET A 21 35.65 -16.01 -37.64
CA MET A 21 34.80 -17.24 -37.73
C MET A 21 35.23 -18.67 -37.31
N ALA A 22 34.23 -19.49 -36.90
CA ALA A 22 33.71 -20.77 -37.50
C ALA A 22 33.08 -21.73 -36.43
N LEU A 23 31.78 -22.10 -36.44
CA LEU A 23 31.09 -23.18 -37.22
C LEU A 23 31.83 -24.54 -37.14
N ASN A 24 31.28 -25.71 -36.72
CA ASN A 24 29.92 -26.21 -36.38
C ASN A 24 30.04 -27.20 -35.16
N LEU A 25 29.12 -28.07 -34.71
CA LEU A 25 27.81 -28.63 -35.17
C LEU A 25 26.97 -29.11 -33.95
N ILE A 26 25.79 -29.73 -34.16
CA ILE A 26 24.88 -30.30 -33.14
C ILE A 26 24.90 -31.84 -33.13
N SER A 27 24.76 -32.46 -31.94
CA SER A 27 24.16 -33.78 -31.57
C SER A 27 25.05 -34.54 -30.57
N HIS A 28 24.63 -34.95 -29.37
CA HIS A 28 23.48 -35.81 -29.04
C HIS A 28 23.06 -35.67 -27.56
N LEU A 29 21.78 -35.91 -27.28
CA LEU A 29 21.19 -35.97 -25.93
C LEU A 29 21.49 -37.29 -25.22
N SER A 30 22.10 -37.20 -24.04
CA SER A 30 21.89 -38.04 -22.83
C SER A 30 22.91 -37.58 -21.77
N TRP A 31 22.77 -38.01 -20.51
CA TRP A 31 23.72 -37.68 -19.42
C TRP A 31 23.74 -36.23 -18.85
N ILE A 32 22.58 -35.56 -18.68
CA ILE A 32 22.34 -34.78 -17.44
C ILE A 32 20.91 -35.06 -16.97
N SER A 33 20.77 -36.12 -16.18
CA SER A 33 19.68 -36.34 -15.24
C SER A 33 20.32 -36.98 -14.00
N ILE A 34 19.99 -36.49 -12.81
CA ILE A 34 20.58 -36.91 -11.52
C ILE A 34 22.03 -36.40 -11.31
N ILE A 35 22.15 -35.10 -10.98
CA ILE A 35 22.88 -34.54 -9.81
C ILE A 35 22.87 -33.00 -9.97
N PHE A 36 21.84 -32.36 -9.42
CA PHE A 36 21.94 -31.14 -8.60
C PHE A 36 20.57 -30.84 -7.95
N ILE A 37 20.01 -31.84 -7.28
CA ILE A 37 18.94 -31.62 -6.30
C ILE A 37 19.62 -30.99 -5.08
N ALA A 38 19.73 -29.65 -5.06
CA ALA A 38 20.06 -28.83 -3.88
C ALA A 38 20.10 -27.29 -4.14
N VAL A 39 19.41 -26.74 -5.15
CA VAL A 39 19.16 -25.27 -5.24
C VAL A 39 17.79 -24.98 -5.85
N ASP A 40 16.73 -25.47 -5.20
CA ASP A 40 15.40 -24.84 -5.33
C ASP A 40 15.19 -23.83 -4.20
N ALA A 41 14.33 -22.84 -4.45
CA ALA A 41 13.80 -21.88 -3.47
C ALA A 41 14.77 -20.88 -2.79
N LEU A 42 15.49 -20.05 -3.58
CA LEU A 42 15.98 -18.74 -3.12
C LEU A 42 15.84 -17.64 -4.21
N HIS A 43 14.62 -17.42 -4.70
CA HIS A 43 14.27 -16.23 -5.47
C HIS A 43 12.77 -15.91 -5.41
N ASP A 44 12.31 -15.29 -4.31
CA ASP A 44 11.20 -14.32 -4.43
C ASP A 44 11.14 -13.31 -3.27
N GLU A 45 10.18 -12.38 -3.41
CA GLU A 45 9.67 -11.38 -2.47
C GLU A 45 10.51 -10.11 -2.23
N LYS A 46 10.05 -8.99 -2.81
CA LYS A 46 10.57 -7.64 -2.60
C LYS A 46 9.42 -6.62 -2.55
N LEU A 47 9.55 -5.66 -1.64
CA LEU A 47 8.90 -4.33 -1.67
C LEU A 47 7.37 -4.24 -1.69
N ASN A 48 6.76 -5.10 -0.89
CA ASN A 48 5.31 -5.09 -0.68
C ASN A 48 4.82 -4.11 0.42
N GLY A 49 5.63 -3.77 1.42
CA GLY A 49 5.20 -3.28 2.75
C GLY A 49 4.26 -2.07 2.93
N PHE A 50 3.90 -1.29 1.90
CA PHE A 50 2.92 -0.19 2.03
C PHE A 50 1.77 -0.25 1.00
N PHE A 51 2.05 -0.57 -0.26
CA PHE A 51 1.03 -0.65 -1.33
C PHE A 51 0.52 -2.09 -1.59
N TYR A 52 1.30 -3.11 -1.24
CA TYR A 52 1.06 -4.51 -1.60
C TYR A 52 1.31 -5.47 -0.42
N ALA A 53 1.28 -4.98 0.82
CA ALA A 53 1.70 -5.76 1.98
C ALA A 53 0.78 -6.99 2.14
N ALA A 54 1.37 -8.18 2.18
CA ALA A 54 0.65 -9.45 2.36
C ALA A 54 -0.13 -9.52 3.71
N GLY A 55 0.05 -8.54 4.60
CA GLY A 55 -0.72 -8.36 5.84
C GLY A 55 -1.61 -7.10 5.89
N HIS A 56 -1.88 -6.42 4.76
CA HIS A 56 -2.82 -5.31 4.63
C HIS A 56 -3.55 -5.33 3.27
N THR A 57 -4.74 -5.94 3.24
CA THR A 57 -5.59 -6.10 2.05
C THR A 57 -6.50 -4.89 1.75
N ASN A 58 -6.51 -3.87 2.63
CA ASN A 58 -7.45 -2.75 2.58
C ASN A 58 -6.73 -1.39 2.41
N ASN A 59 -6.08 -1.18 1.27
CA ASN A 59 -5.35 0.07 0.98
C ASN A 59 -6.29 1.10 0.32
N TRP A 60 -6.49 2.26 0.96
CA TRP A 60 -7.32 3.35 0.45
C TRP A 60 -6.48 4.50 -0.08
N ALA A 61 -6.99 5.22 -1.09
CA ALA A 61 -6.42 6.48 -1.53
C ALA A 61 -7.48 7.60 -1.50
N VAL A 62 -7.11 8.77 -1.00
CA VAL A 62 -7.96 9.98 -1.03
C VAL A 62 -7.20 11.09 -1.74
N PHE A 63 -7.77 11.56 -2.85
CA PHE A 63 -7.21 12.63 -3.67
C PHE A 63 -8.08 13.88 -3.57
N VAL A 64 -7.51 15.00 -3.14
CA VAL A 64 -8.26 16.27 -3.03
C VAL A 64 -7.56 17.40 -3.81
N CYS A 65 -8.32 18.01 -4.72
CA CYS A 65 -7.95 19.24 -5.40
C CYS A 65 -8.97 20.33 -5.07
N THR A 66 -8.59 21.26 -4.18
CA THR A 66 -9.42 22.42 -3.79
C THR A 66 -9.29 23.61 -4.75
N SER A 67 -8.41 23.50 -5.75
CA SER A 67 -8.11 24.60 -6.68
C SER A 67 -9.16 24.76 -7.78
N ARG A 68 -9.36 26.01 -8.21
CA ARG A 68 -10.32 26.41 -9.24
C ARG A 68 -9.68 27.32 -10.29
N PHE A 69 -10.40 27.51 -11.39
CA PHE A 69 -10.09 28.34 -12.56
C PHE A 69 -8.98 27.80 -13.46
N TRP A 70 -9.06 28.13 -14.76
CA TRP A 70 -8.21 27.59 -15.83
C TRP A 70 -6.70 27.69 -15.58
N PHE A 71 -6.22 28.76 -14.94
CA PHE A 71 -4.79 28.92 -14.62
C PHE A 71 -4.24 27.90 -13.61
N ASN A 72 -5.12 27.18 -12.90
CA ASN A 72 -4.78 26.09 -12.00
C ASN A 72 -4.97 24.69 -12.62
N TYR A 73 -5.06 24.61 -13.96
CA TYR A 73 -5.12 23.35 -14.74
C TYR A 73 -4.21 22.24 -14.19
N ARG A 74 -2.94 22.58 -13.91
CA ARG A 74 -1.94 21.66 -13.34
C ARG A 74 -2.36 20.97 -12.05
N HIS A 75 -3.13 21.59 -11.16
CA HIS A 75 -3.48 20.97 -9.88
C HIS A 75 -4.44 19.78 -10.07
N ILE A 76 -5.27 19.79 -11.11
CA ILE A 76 -6.14 18.66 -11.47
C ILE A 76 -5.33 17.62 -12.27
N ALA A 77 -4.42 18.07 -13.14
CA ALA A 77 -3.48 17.18 -13.84
C ALA A 77 -2.58 16.39 -12.86
N ASN A 78 -2.09 17.03 -11.80
CA ASN A 78 -1.31 16.42 -10.72
C ASN A 78 -2.12 15.28 -10.07
N VAL A 79 -3.35 15.57 -9.61
CA VAL A 79 -4.22 14.59 -8.95
C VAL A 79 -4.55 13.42 -9.86
N LEU A 80 -4.96 13.66 -11.11
CA LEU A 80 -5.28 12.58 -12.04
C LEU A 80 -4.05 11.74 -12.41
N SER A 81 -2.87 12.34 -12.49
CA SER A 81 -1.62 11.59 -12.70
C SER A 81 -1.26 10.69 -11.51
N MET A 82 -1.49 11.17 -10.28
CA MET A 82 -1.28 10.38 -9.06
C MET A 82 -2.30 9.25 -8.94
N TYR A 83 -3.57 9.51 -9.29
CA TYR A 83 -4.62 8.50 -9.41
C TYR A 83 -4.21 7.36 -10.35
N HIS A 84 -3.78 7.66 -11.59
CA HIS A 84 -3.34 6.63 -12.55
C HIS A 84 -2.12 5.85 -12.04
N SER A 85 -1.19 6.52 -11.33
CA SER A 85 -0.03 5.84 -10.72
C SER A 85 -0.45 4.89 -9.58
N VAL A 86 -1.43 5.27 -8.77
CA VAL A 86 -1.94 4.46 -7.66
C VAL A 86 -2.80 3.29 -8.15
N LYS A 87 -3.64 3.50 -9.17
CA LYS A 87 -4.40 2.43 -9.85
C LYS A 87 -3.47 1.41 -10.53
N LYS A 88 -2.37 1.87 -11.14
CA LYS A 88 -1.28 0.99 -11.64
C LYS A 88 -0.60 0.18 -10.52
N LEU A 89 -0.57 0.71 -9.30
CA LEU A 89 -0.08 0.04 -8.09
C LEU A 89 -1.17 -0.77 -7.37
N GLY A 90 -2.26 -1.14 -8.07
CA GLY A 90 -3.19 -2.17 -7.61
C GLY A 90 -4.32 -1.72 -6.69
N ILE A 91 -4.43 -0.43 -6.36
CA ILE A 91 -5.60 0.07 -5.62
C ILE A 91 -6.80 0.21 -6.59
N PRO A 92 -7.92 -0.51 -6.37
CA PRO A 92 -9.11 -0.45 -7.21
C PRO A 92 -9.90 0.84 -6.95
N ASP A 93 -10.68 1.28 -7.94
CA ASP A 93 -11.49 2.51 -7.83
C ASP A 93 -12.45 2.52 -6.63
N SER A 94 -12.93 1.34 -6.21
CA SER A 94 -13.79 1.18 -5.03
C SER A 94 -13.11 1.52 -3.68
N GLN A 95 -11.79 1.70 -3.67
CA GLN A 95 -10.98 2.14 -2.53
C GLN A 95 -10.32 3.52 -2.78
N ILE A 96 -10.72 4.21 -3.85
CA ILE A 96 -10.25 5.56 -4.19
C ILE A 96 -11.40 6.54 -3.99
N ILE A 97 -11.12 7.68 -3.34
CA ILE A 97 -12.06 8.81 -3.22
C ILE A 97 -11.44 10.03 -3.87
N MET A 98 -12.10 10.59 -4.89
CA MET A 98 -11.61 11.74 -5.64
C MET A 98 -12.49 12.98 -5.47
N MET A 99 -11.87 14.08 -5.03
CA MET A 99 -12.53 15.37 -4.82
C MET A 99 -11.90 16.44 -5.73
N LEU A 100 -12.62 16.90 -6.76
CA LEU A 100 -12.16 17.95 -7.69
C LEU A 100 -13.06 19.19 -7.63
N ALA A 101 -12.51 20.32 -7.18
CA ALA A 101 -13.25 21.56 -6.97
C ALA A 101 -13.60 22.34 -8.25
N ASP A 102 -13.13 21.88 -9.42
CA ASP A 102 -13.37 22.43 -10.76
C ASP A 102 -13.13 21.34 -11.82
N ASP A 103 -13.58 21.56 -13.06
CA ASP A 103 -13.59 20.57 -14.14
C ASP A 103 -12.96 21.11 -15.43
N MET A 104 -11.63 20.97 -15.54
CA MET A 104 -10.84 21.47 -16.67
C MET A 104 -11.17 20.82 -18.04
N PRO A 105 -11.50 19.51 -18.14
CA PRO A 105 -11.92 18.87 -19.40
C PRO A 105 -13.11 19.58 -20.06
N CYS A 106 -14.05 20.07 -19.26
CA CYS A 106 -15.27 20.77 -19.70
C CYS A 106 -15.12 22.30 -19.77
N ASN A 107 -13.93 22.85 -19.50
CA ASN A 107 -13.72 24.29 -19.48
C ASN A 107 -13.78 24.88 -20.90
N PRO A 108 -14.52 25.99 -21.16
CA PRO A 108 -14.58 26.61 -22.49
C PRO A 108 -13.24 27.11 -23.05
N ARG A 109 -12.20 27.23 -22.21
CA ARG A 109 -10.83 27.56 -22.64
C ARG A 109 -10.02 26.34 -23.08
N ASN A 110 -10.52 25.12 -22.88
CA ASN A 110 -9.82 23.90 -23.25
C ASN A 110 -9.97 23.66 -24.77
N PRO A 111 -8.88 23.74 -25.57
CA PRO A 111 -8.92 23.44 -26.99
C PRO A 111 -9.11 21.94 -27.29
N LYS A 112 -9.09 21.07 -26.27
CA LYS A 112 -9.31 19.62 -26.37
C LYS A 112 -10.43 19.19 -25.40
N PRO A 113 -11.71 19.43 -25.75
CA PRO A 113 -12.85 19.12 -24.88
C PRO A 113 -12.87 17.66 -24.43
N GLY A 114 -13.22 17.43 -23.15
CA GLY A 114 -13.27 16.09 -22.57
C GLY A 114 -11.89 15.43 -22.33
N ALA A 115 -10.79 16.15 -22.55
CA ALA A 115 -9.44 15.63 -22.36
C ALA A 115 -8.56 16.53 -21.47
N LEU A 116 -7.63 15.90 -20.76
CA LEU A 116 -6.68 16.55 -19.85
C LEU A 116 -5.31 15.86 -19.93
N TYR A 117 -4.23 16.64 -19.96
CA TYR A 117 -2.88 16.15 -20.19
C TYR A 117 -1.91 16.75 -19.16
N ASN A 118 -0.87 16.03 -18.78
CA ASN A 118 0.23 16.54 -17.94
C ASN A 118 1.53 16.86 -18.72
N SER A 119 1.54 16.59 -20.02
CA SER A 119 2.69 16.77 -20.90
C SER A 119 2.25 17.15 -22.32
N ALA A 120 2.89 18.17 -22.89
CA ALA A 120 2.65 18.60 -24.26
C ALA A 120 3.25 17.63 -25.30
N PHE A 121 4.37 16.99 -24.94
CA PHE A 121 5.16 16.12 -25.84
C PHE A 121 4.72 14.66 -25.82
N HIS A 122 4.16 14.20 -24.70
CA HIS A 122 3.64 12.83 -24.53
C HIS A 122 2.21 12.90 -23.98
N PRO A 123 1.22 13.31 -24.80
CA PRO A 123 -0.13 13.61 -24.34
C PRO A 123 -0.95 12.33 -24.06
N ILE A 124 -0.87 11.82 -22.84
CA ILE A 124 -1.80 10.81 -22.29
C ILE A 124 -3.04 11.54 -21.76
N ASN A 125 -4.24 11.15 -22.20
CA ASN A 125 -5.48 11.70 -21.62
C ASN A 125 -5.69 11.14 -20.22
N LEU A 126 -5.56 11.99 -19.21
CA LEU A 126 -5.72 11.66 -17.80
C LEU A 126 -7.18 11.59 -17.33
N TYR A 127 -8.11 12.13 -18.11
CA TYR A 127 -9.56 12.15 -17.83
C TYR A 127 -10.32 11.20 -18.78
N GLY A 128 -9.76 10.01 -19.00
CA GLY A 128 -10.43 8.96 -19.79
C GLY A 128 -11.69 8.42 -19.10
N GLU A 129 -12.36 7.49 -19.79
CA GLU A 129 -13.65 6.91 -19.34
C GLU A 129 -13.57 6.22 -17.97
N ASP A 130 -12.37 5.82 -17.53
CA ASP A 130 -12.12 5.10 -16.28
C ASP A 130 -12.13 5.95 -15.00
N VAL A 131 -12.27 7.28 -15.09
CA VAL A 131 -12.12 8.20 -13.93
C VAL A 131 -13.46 8.50 -13.25
N GLU A 132 -13.69 7.92 -12.08
CA GLU A 132 -14.77 8.36 -11.18
C GLU A 132 -14.32 9.59 -10.36
N VAL A 133 -15.22 10.58 -10.25
CA VAL A 133 -15.01 11.79 -9.44
C VAL A 133 -16.17 11.93 -8.46
N ASP A 134 -15.93 11.53 -7.22
CA ASP A 134 -16.91 11.42 -6.13
C ASP A 134 -17.47 12.76 -5.68
N TYR A 135 -16.62 13.78 -5.51
CA TYR A 135 -17.04 15.09 -5.03
C TYR A 135 -16.64 16.16 -6.04
N ARG A 136 -17.63 16.87 -6.59
CA ARG A 136 -17.42 17.82 -7.68
C ARG A 136 -17.74 19.26 -7.28
N GLY A 137 -16.92 20.21 -7.72
CA GLY A 137 -17.23 21.64 -7.69
C GLY A 137 -17.48 22.19 -6.28
N TYR A 138 -18.74 22.45 -5.95
CA TYR A 138 -19.17 22.96 -4.65
C TYR A 138 -19.24 21.90 -3.55
N GLU A 139 -19.27 20.60 -3.90
CA GLU A 139 -19.20 19.53 -2.89
C GLU A 139 -17.80 19.41 -2.25
N VAL A 140 -16.77 19.97 -2.88
CA VAL A 140 -15.40 19.97 -2.36
C VAL A 140 -15.24 21.07 -1.31
N THR A 141 -15.58 20.71 -0.07
CA THR A 141 -15.47 21.58 1.11
C THR A 141 -14.61 20.93 2.18
N VAL A 142 -14.00 21.74 3.05
CA VAL A 142 -13.26 21.27 4.23
C VAL A 142 -14.16 20.42 5.13
N GLU A 143 -15.44 20.79 5.25
CA GLU A 143 -16.42 20.03 6.03
C GLU A 143 -16.68 18.64 5.45
N ASN A 144 -16.97 18.52 4.14
CA ASN A 144 -17.19 17.22 3.51
C ASN A 144 -15.94 16.35 3.58
N PHE A 145 -14.77 16.93 3.34
CA PHE A 145 -13.50 16.24 3.48
C PHE A 145 -13.28 15.67 4.89
N ILE A 146 -13.43 16.49 5.93
CA ILE A 146 -13.33 16.02 7.32
C ILE A 146 -14.40 14.96 7.63
N ARG A 147 -15.64 15.12 7.16
CA ARG A 147 -16.74 14.15 7.33
C ARG A 147 -16.41 12.78 6.73
N ILE A 148 -15.74 12.73 5.58
CA ILE A 148 -15.23 11.50 4.96
C ILE A 148 -14.20 10.84 5.88
N LEU A 149 -13.15 11.57 6.29
CA LEU A 149 -12.06 11.03 7.13
C LEU A 149 -12.55 10.48 8.48
N ILE A 150 -13.51 11.16 9.13
CA ILE A 150 -14.08 10.69 10.40
C ILE A 150 -15.22 9.66 10.24
N GLY A 151 -15.60 9.30 9.01
CA GLY A 151 -16.71 8.40 8.72
C GLY A 151 -18.10 8.94 9.08
N ARG A 152 -18.27 10.25 9.29
CA ARG A 152 -19.55 10.90 9.65
C ARG A 152 -20.23 11.55 8.43
N VAL A 153 -20.50 10.72 7.43
CA VAL A 153 -21.33 11.08 6.27
C VAL A 153 -22.81 10.73 6.54
N PRO A 154 -23.79 11.45 5.94
CA PRO A 154 -25.20 11.10 6.04
C PRO A 154 -25.49 9.65 5.64
N THR A 155 -26.49 9.02 6.28
CA THR A 155 -26.85 7.62 6.01
C THR A 155 -27.33 7.36 4.58
N ALA A 156 -27.79 8.40 3.87
CA ALA A 156 -28.21 8.36 2.46
C ALA A 156 -27.06 8.57 1.44
N THR A 157 -25.82 8.88 1.87
CA THR A 157 -24.68 9.09 0.96
C THR A 157 -24.32 7.80 0.20
N SER A 158 -24.05 7.86 -1.10
CA SER A 158 -23.64 6.69 -1.91
C SER A 158 -22.39 6.00 -1.36
N ARG A 159 -22.16 4.72 -1.72
CA ARG A 159 -21.02 3.94 -1.22
C ARG A 159 -19.67 4.52 -1.65
N SER A 160 -19.52 4.95 -2.92
CA SER A 160 -18.27 5.52 -3.45
C SER A 160 -17.83 6.79 -2.69
N LYS A 161 -18.79 7.64 -2.32
CA LYS A 161 -18.59 8.81 -1.46
C LYS A 161 -18.28 8.49 0.04
N ARG A 162 -17.85 7.27 0.42
CA ARG A 162 -17.52 6.92 1.83
C ARG A 162 -16.15 6.26 1.96
N LEU A 163 -15.36 6.75 2.91
CA LEU A 163 -14.15 6.06 3.37
C LEU A 163 -14.56 4.91 4.30
N LEU A 164 -14.51 3.67 3.79
CA LEU A 164 -14.84 2.46 4.55
C LEU A 164 -13.58 1.80 5.14
N SER A 165 -12.68 2.63 5.68
CA SER A 165 -11.45 2.17 6.32
C SER A 165 -11.68 1.62 7.73
N ASP A 166 -10.93 0.56 8.04
CA ASP A 166 -10.84 -0.13 9.33
C ASP A 166 -9.49 0.16 10.02
N TYR A 167 -9.18 -0.59 11.09
CA TYR A 167 -7.95 -0.46 11.87
C TYR A 167 -6.73 -1.16 11.26
N GLN A 168 -6.90 -1.88 10.14
CA GLN A 168 -5.85 -2.52 9.35
C GLN A 168 -5.64 -1.82 8.00
N SER A 169 -6.40 -0.77 7.71
CA SER A 169 -6.34 -0.05 6.44
C SER A 169 -5.16 0.92 6.40
N ASN A 170 -4.36 0.87 5.34
CA ASN A 170 -3.41 1.94 5.03
C ASN A 170 -4.14 2.99 4.20
N VAL A 171 -3.94 4.28 4.52
CA VAL A 171 -4.59 5.37 3.78
C VAL A 171 -3.52 6.28 3.20
N LEU A 172 -3.47 6.36 1.87
CA LEU A 172 -2.68 7.37 1.16
C LEU A 172 -3.56 8.60 0.96
N ILE A 173 -3.22 9.71 1.62
CA ILE A 173 -3.93 10.99 1.42
C ILE A 173 -3.02 11.94 0.65
N TYR A 174 -3.46 12.33 -0.53
CA TYR A 174 -2.88 13.41 -1.31
C TYR A 174 -3.72 14.67 -1.05
N MET A 175 -3.17 15.58 -0.23
CA MET A 175 -3.77 16.75 0.47
C MET A 175 -4.33 16.51 1.90
N THR A 176 -3.60 17.08 2.88
CA THR A 176 -3.79 17.34 4.34
C THR A 176 -4.80 16.58 5.24
N VAL A 177 -4.47 16.52 6.56
CA VAL A 177 -5.28 16.16 7.76
C VAL A 177 -5.42 14.67 8.14
N SER A 178 -5.41 14.43 9.46
CA SER A 178 -5.42 13.14 10.19
C SER A 178 -6.83 12.51 10.31
N PHE A 179 -6.92 11.17 10.46
CA PHE A 179 -7.82 10.38 11.34
C PHE A 179 -7.86 8.89 10.91
N ARG A 180 -8.14 7.95 11.85
CA ARG A 180 -8.32 6.48 11.68
C ARG A 180 -7.64 5.80 10.47
N TYR A 181 -6.41 5.37 10.68
CA TYR A 181 -5.60 4.56 9.74
C TYR A 181 -4.71 3.61 10.55
N HIS A 182 -4.21 2.53 9.93
CA HIS A 182 -3.07 1.77 10.46
C HIS A 182 -1.77 2.56 10.20
N GLU A 183 -1.56 2.96 8.95
CA GLU A 183 -0.51 3.87 8.50
C GLU A 183 -1.06 4.92 7.53
N LEU A 184 -0.57 6.15 7.66
CA LEU A 184 -0.93 7.28 6.82
C LEU A 184 0.30 7.85 6.13
N MET A 185 0.27 7.83 4.79
CA MET A 185 1.16 8.65 3.98
C MET A 185 0.41 9.90 3.54
N LEU A 186 0.88 11.06 4.00
CA LEU A 186 0.35 12.36 3.64
C LEU A 186 1.30 13.06 2.66
N ILE A 187 0.81 13.37 1.45
CA ILE A 187 1.56 14.15 0.46
C ILE A 187 0.86 15.50 0.25
N VAL A 188 1.62 16.60 0.31
CA VAL A 188 1.11 17.97 0.20
C VAL A 188 1.90 18.74 -0.86
N ASP A 189 1.31 18.99 -2.02
CA ASP A 189 1.92 19.86 -3.05
C ASP A 189 1.25 21.25 -3.04
N THR A 190 1.90 22.24 -2.42
CA THR A 190 1.51 23.66 -2.39
C THR A 190 2.66 24.52 -1.87
N CYS A 191 2.62 25.84 -2.09
CA CYS A 191 3.52 26.77 -1.39
C CYS A 191 3.35 26.64 0.14
N GLN A 192 4.46 26.70 0.85
CA GLN A 192 4.58 26.51 2.29
C GLN A 192 3.96 25.20 2.82
N ALA A 193 4.00 24.11 2.04
CA ALA A 193 3.41 22.81 2.37
C ALA A 193 3.77 22.31 3.78
N ALA A 194 5.00 22.56 4.26
CA ALA A 194 5.44 22.21 5.60
C ALA A 194 4.57 22.76 6.74
N SER A 195 3.91 23.91 6.55
CA SER A 195 2.98 24.47 7.53
C SER A 195 1.77 23.57 7.83
N MET A 196 1.40 22.70 6.89
CA MET A 196 0.21 21.84 6.98
C MET A 196 0.45 20.58 7.83
N TYR A 197 1.61 19.94 7.71
CA TYR A 197 1.91 18.69 8.42
C TYR A 197 2.70 18.87 9.74
N GLN A 198 3.31 20.03 9.98
CA GLN A 198 4.03 20.30 11.24
C GLN A 198 3.14 20.24 12.49
N LYS A 199 1.83 20.44 12.34
CA LYS A 199 0.84 20.37 13.44
C LYS A 199 0.15 19.01 13.57
N ILE A 200 0.63 17.99 12.86
CA ILE A 200 0.18 16.60 13.07
C ILE A 200 0.92 16.03 14.28
N TYR A 201 0.21 15.31 15.14
CA TYR A 201 0.77 14.64 16.33
C TYR A 201 0.35 13.17 16.41
N SER A 202 -0.47 12.71 15.47
CA SER A 202 -0.96 11.34 15.42
C SER A 202 0.19 10.39 15.03
N PRO A 203 0.33 9.22 15.69
CA PRO A 203 1.37 8.25 15.36
C PRO A 203 1.08 7.55 14.03
N ASN A 204 2.05 6.77 13.53
CA ASN A 204 2.06 6.07 12.24
C ASN A 204 1.80 6.98 11.02
N VAL A 205 2.30 8.22 11.07
CA VAL A 205 2.22 9.17 9.94
C VAL A 205 3.59 9.41 9.35
N ILE A 206 3.68 9.28 8.02
CA ILE A 206 4.75 9.88 7.24
C ILE A 206 4.17 11.03 6.41
N ALA A 207 4.77 12.22 6.49
CA ALA A 207 4.28 13.39 5.78
C ALA A 207 5.36 14.03 4.90
N LEU A 208 4.94 14.45 3.70
CA LEU A 208 5.76 15.09 2.68
C LEU A 208 5.11 16.42 2.25
N GLY A 209 5.94 17.44 2.05
CA GLY A 209 5.52 18.71 1.47
C GLY A 209 6.48 19.16 0.37
N SER A 210 5.94 19.67 -0.74
CA SER A 210 6.76 20.14 -1.86
C SER A 210 7.61 21.38 -1.57
N SER A 211 7.28 22.16 -0.53
CA SER A 211 8.13 23.25 -0.04
C SER A 211 8.09 23.45 1.49
N MET A 212 9.14 24.06 2.02
CA MET A 212 9.24 24.48 3.42
C MET A 212 8.49 25.79 3.70
N ILE A 213 8.27 26.10 4.99
CA ILE A 213 7.69 27.40 5.38
C ILE A 213 8.62 28.52 4.90
N GLY A 214 8.06 29.53 4.23
CA GLY A 214 8.81 30.60 3.58
C GLY A 214 9.35 30.28 2.17
N GLU A 215 9.08 29.09 1.63
CA GLU A 215 9.41 28.73 0.24
C GLU A 215 8.15 28.44 -0.59
N ASP A 216 8.15 28.87 -1.86
CA ASP A 216 7.11 28.54 -2.83
C ASP A 216 7.33 27.16 -3.47
N SER A 217 6.24 26.47 -3.83
CA SER A 217 6.28 25.34 -4.78
C SER A 217 6.13 25.90 -6.20
N LEU A 218 6.87 25.34 -7.17
CA LEU A 218 6.95 25.87 -8.52
C LEU A 218 6.38 24.93 -9.58
N SER A 219 5.77 25.52 -10.61
CA SER A 219 5.23 24.84 -11.77
C SER A 219 6.32 24.36 -12.76
N HIS A 220 5.92 23.45 -13.64
CA HIS A 220 6.73 22.88 -14.73
C HIS A 220 5.87 22.67 -16.00
N HIS A 221 6.53 22.47 -17.14
CA HIS A 221 5.90 22.25 -18.46
C HIS A 221 4.80 23.28 -18.82
N LEU A 222 5.21 24.44 -19.33
CA LEU A 222 4.29 25.39 -19.96
C LEU A 222 3.83 24.83 -21.32
N ASP A 223 2.52 24.79 -21.55
CA ASP A 223 1.94 24.55 -22.87
C ASP A 223 1.44 25.87 -23.46
N SER A 224 1.98 26.25 -24.62
CA SER A 224 1.63 27.51 -25.31
C SER A 224 0.25 27.48 -25.99
N THR A 225 -0.31 26.30 -26.23
CA THR A 225 -1.66 26.10 -26.79
C THR A 225 -2.72 26.24 -25.70
N LEU A 226 -2.44 25.71 -24.50
CA LEU A 226 -3.32 25.86 -23.33
C LEU A 226 -3.13 27.21 -22.62
N GLY A 227 -1.98 27.85 -22.81
CA GLY A 227 -1.58 29.10 -22.16
C GLY A 227 -1.27 28.97 -20.67
N VAL A 228 -1.03 27.75 -20.18
CA VAL A 228 -0.89 27.41 -18.76
C VAL A 228 0.18 26.35 -18.53
N TYR A 229 0.69 26.28 -17.30
CA TYR A 229 1.53 25.17 -16.85
C TYR A 229 0.68 23.90 -16.66
N MET A 230 1.23 22.75 -17.02
CA MET A 230 0.52 21.47 -17.03
C MET A 230 0.73 20.63 -15.78
N ILE A 231 1.80 20.85 -15.01
CA ILE A 231 2.19 20.03 -13.86
C ILE A 231 3.06 20.83 -12.88
N ASP A 232 3.13 20.44 -11.61
CA ASP A 232 4.09 21.03 -10.66
C ASP A 232 5.40 20.23 -10.57
N ARG A 233 6.50 20.90 -10.18
CA ARG A 233 7.85 20.29 -10.17
C ARG A 233 7.95 19.07 -9.28
N TYR A 234 7.48 19.18 -8.05
CA TYR A 234 7.50 18.06 -7.10
C TYR A 234 6.70 16.88 -7.65
N THR A 235 5.45 17.12 -8.04
CA THR A 235 4.59 16.11 -8.66
C THR A 235 5.23 15.45 -9.88
N TYR A 236 5.88 16.19 -10.79
CA TYR A 236 6.58 15.61 -11.95
C TYR A 236 7.65 14.58 -11.56
N TYR A 237 8.51 14.89 -10.58
CA TYR A 237 9.56 13.96 -10.15
C TYR A 237 9.03 12.83 -9.26
N ALA A 238 7.98 13.08 -8.46
CA ALA A 238 7.29 12.05 -7.68
C ALA A 238 6.62 11.01 -8.60
N LEU A 239 5.91 11.45 -9.64
CA LEU A 239 5.34 10.57 -10.67
C LEU A 239 6.41 9.81 -11.43
N GLY A 240 7.50 10.47 -11.84
CA GLY A 240 8.61 9.79 -12.51
C GLY A 240 9.22 8.67 -11.65
N PHE A 241 9.23 8.83 -10.32
CA PHE A 241 9.57 7.75 -9.40
C PHE A 241 8.50 6.65 -9.40
N LEU A 242 7.24 6.98 -9.08
CA LEU A 242 6.13 6.02 -8.93
C LEU A 242 5.87 5.21 -10.21
N GLN A 243 5.98 5.82 -11.38
CA GLN A 243 5.85 5.13 -12.67
C GLN A 243 6.99 4.13 -12.93
N SER A 244 8.16 4.35 -12.34
CA SER A 244 9.31 3.42 -12.36
C SER A 244 9.24 2.32 -11.29
N VAL A 245 8.31 2.43 -10.33
CA VAL A 245 8.00 1.36 -9.39
C VAL A 245 7.13 0.31 -10.11
N TRP A 246 7.51 -0.94 -9.86
CA TRP A 246 6.79 -2.16 -10.23
C TRP A 246 6.86 -3.11 -9.02
N PRO A 247 5.96 -4.11 -8.89
CA PRO A 247 5.97 -5.02 -7.75
C PRO A 247 7.36 -5.63 -7.47
N ASN A 248 8.07 -6.06 -8.52
CA ASN A 248 9.38 -6.71 -8.39
C ASN A 248 10.56 -5.72 -8.31
N SER A 249 10.30 -4.41 -8.20
CA SER A 249 11.35 -3.38 -8.20
C SER A 249 12.07 -3.28 -6.85
N ASN A 250 13.33 -2.81 -6.84
CA ASN A 250 14.15 -2.72 -5.63
C ASN A 250 14.14 -1.30 -4.99
N ARG A 251 13.11 -0.50 -5.29
CA ARG A 251 12.93 0.92 -4.92
C ARG A 251 12.42 1.11 -3.48
N THR A 252 13.18 1.78 -2.60
CA THR A 252 12.76 1.96 -1.19
C THR A 252 11.87 3.18 -0.96
N LEU A 253 11.19 3.22 0.18
CA LEU A 253 10.46 4.41 0.63
C LEU A 253 11.41 5.61 0.76
N ALA A 254 12.58 5.45 1.38
CA ALA A 254 13.58 6.52 1.46
C ALA A 254 13.98 7.11 0.08
N GLU A 255 14.07 6.30 -0.98
CA GLU A 255 14.30 6.82 -2.34
C GLU A 255 13.12 7.67 -2.84
N PHE A 256 11.88 7.32 -2.52
CA PHE A 256 10.70 8.14 -2.81
C PHE A 256 10.73 9.46 -2.04
N LEU A 257 11.07 9.45 -0.75
CA LEU A 257 11.19 10.66 0.06
C LEU A 257 12.25 11.63 -0.50
N ALA A 258 13.27 11.10 -1.16
CA ALA A 258 14.35 11.85 -1.81
C ALA A 258 14.15 12.09 -3.32
N CYS A 259 12.98 11.78 -3.90
CA CYS A 259 12.78 11.80 -5.36
C CYS A 259 13.02 13.18 -6.02
N CYS A 260 12.79 14.26 -5.29
CA CYS A 260 12.96 15.64 -5.76
C CYS A 260 13.91 16.46 -4.85
N PRO A 261 15.24 16.36 -5.05
CA PRO A 261 16.20 17.26 -4.39
C PRO A 261 15.99 18.73 -4.80
N LYS A 262 16.49 19.66 -3.96
CA LYS A 262 16.34 21.11 -4.16
C LYS A 262 16.83 21.62 -5.52
N SER A 263 17.84 20.98 -6.13
CA SER A 263 18.32 21.32 -7.48
C SER A 263 17.30 21.03 -8.60
N LYS A 264 16.34 20.14 -8.38
CA LYS A 264 15.27 19.77 -9.31
C LYS A 264 13.96 20.50 -9.01
N CYS A 265 13.55 20.47 -7.74
CA CYS A 265 12.31 21.10 -7.27
C CYS A 265 12.41 22.63 -7.23
N LEU A 266 13.63 23.19 -7.04
CA LEU A 266 13.92 24.60 -6.73
C LEU A 266 13.36 25.08 -5.37
N SER A 267 12.39 24.35 -4.81
CA SER A 267 12.01 24.34 -3.39
C SER A 267 12.71 23.22 -2.61
N THR A 268 12.71 23.32 -1.28
CA THR A 268 13.15 22.25 -0.38
C THR A 268 11.97 21.35 -0.07
N VAL A 269 11.99 20.10 -0.52
CA VAL A 269 10.99 19.11 -0.11
C VAL A 269 11.14 18.83 1.38
N GLY A 270 10.08 19.13 2.13
CA GLY A 270 10.01 18.85 3.54
C GLY A 270 9.49 17.43 3.78
N VAL A 271 10.18 16.68 4.65
CA VAL A 271 9.81 15.29 4.98
C VAL A 271 9.75 15.16 6.50
N ARG A 272 8.73 14.47 6.99
CA ARG A 272 8.48 14.26 8.42
C ARG A 272 8.21 12.79 8.70
N THR A 273 9.10 12.18 9.49
CA THR A 273 9.12 10.74 9.82
C THR A 273 9.19 10.46 11.33
N ASP A 274 9.23 11.48 12.20
CA ASP A 274 9.25 11.33 13.67
C ASP A 274 7.99 10.63 14.21
N LEU A 275 6.90 10.65 13.45
CA LEU A 275 5.64 9.99 13.77
C LEU A 275 5.53 8.59 13.14
N PHE A 276 6.54 8.12 12.40
CA PHE A 276 6.50 6.83 11.69
C PHE A 276 7.44 5.83 12.36
N ASN A 277 6.86 4.77 12.94
CA ASN A 277 7.59 3.81 13.79
C ASN A 277 8.50 2.83 13.01
N LYS A 278 8.44 2.84 11.67
CA LYS A 278 9.23 1.97 10.79
C LYS A 278 10.36 2.77 10.14
N ASP A 279 11.53 2.14 9.98
CA ASP A 279 12.69 2.75 9.31
C ASP A 279 12.46 2.84 7.79
N PRO A 280 12.36 4.06 7.18
CA PRO A 280 12.09 4.22 5.75
C PRO A 280 13.22 3.71 4.83
N SER A 281 14.42 3.50 5.38
CA SER A 281 15.59 3.01 4.65
C SER A 281 15.69 1.49 4.61
N LYS A 282 15.08 0.80 5.58
CA LYS A 282 15.01 -0.67 5.61
C LYS A 282 13.89 -1.17 4.70
N LYS A 283 14.12 -2.32 4.09
CA LYS A 283 13.05 -3.06 3.42
C LYS A 283 12.16 -3.68 4.49
N GLN A 284 10.85 -3.53 4.32
CA GLN A 284 9.87 -4.31 5.07
C GLN A 284 9.87 -5.73 4.51
N HIS A 285 10.48 -6.67 5.22
CA HIS A 285 10.13 -8.08 5.10
C HIS A 285 8.91 -8.33 5.98
N SER A 286 7.91 -9.06 5.49
CA SER A 286 6.74 -9.47 6.28
C SER A 286 6.21 -10.83 5.80
N THR A 287 7.10 -11.83 5.80
CA THR A 287 6.77 -13.25 5.60
C THR A 287 7.45 -14.16 6.63
N THR A 288 8.12 -13.58 7.64
CA THR A 288 8.55 -14.26 8.86
C THR A 288 7.59 -13.93 10.00
N VAL A 289 7.08 -14.96 10.68
CA VAL A 289 6.38 -14.83 11.96
C VAL A 289 7.40 -14.34 12.98
N GLU A 290 7.41 -13.04 13.28
CA GLU A 290 8.31 -12.45 14.28
C GLU A 290 7.69 -12.53 15.67
N GLU A 291 6.37 -12.37 15.78
CA GLU A 291 5.61 -12.50 17.03
C GLU A 291 4.58 -13.66 16.96
N PRO A 292 4.31 -14.38 18.07
CA PRO A 292 3.33 -15.47 18.10
C PRO A 292 1.91 -15.05 17.66
N MET A 293 1.57 -13.77 17.79
CA MET A 293 0.28 -13.21 17.37
C MET A 293 0.16 -13.00 15.85
N ASP A 294 1.28 -13.00 15.11
CA ASP A 294 1.26 -12.84 13.64
C ASP A 294 0.59 -14.04 12.95
N LEU A 295 0.67 -15.24 13.53
CA LEU A 295 -0.05 -16.42 13.03
C LEU A 295 -1.57 -16.24 13.10
N VAL A 296 -2.07 -15.64 14.20
CA VAL A 296 -3.50 -15.31 14.35
C VAL A 296 -3.89 -14.19 13.39
N ARG A 297 -3.00 -13.20 13.21
CA ARG A 297 -3.17 -12.10 12.25
C ARG A 297 -3.33 -12.60 10.81
N LEU A 298 -2.46 -13.53 10.39
CA LEU A 298 -2.47 -14.13 9.06
C LEU A 298 -3.67 -15.05 8.80
N SER A 299 -4.43 -15.39 9.85
CA SER A 299 -5.59 -16.27 9.77
C SER A 299 -6.94 -15.52 9.82
N LEU A 300 -6.94 -14.20 9.61
CA LEU A 300 -8.16 -13.40 9.49
C LEU A 300 -8.94 -13.73 8.22
N ASP A 301 -10.26 -13.77 8.35
CA ASP A 301 -11.24 -14.27 7.38
C ASP A 301 -11.00 -15.70 6.86
N GLU A 302 -10.10 -16.45 7.48
CA GLU A 302 -9.83 -17.87 7.24
C GLU A 302 -10.51 -18.77 8.28
N ARG A 303 -10.70 -20.06 7.93
CA ARG A 303 -11.29 -21.04 8.85
C ARG A 303 -10.22 -21.61 9.79
N ILE A 304 -10.26 -21.20 11.06
CA ILE A 304 -9.28 -21.57 12.07
C ILE A 304 -9.78 -22.64 13.03
N PHE A 305 -8.84 -23.32 13.68
CA PHE A 305 -9.10 -24.19 14.82
C PHE A 305 -8.72 -23.48 16.13
N VAL A 306 -9.63 -23.47 17.10
CA VAL A 306 -9.39 -22.90 18.43
C VAL A 306 -9.68 -23.95 19.50
N LYS A 307 -8.67 -24.30 20.31
CA LYS A 307 -8.86 -25.13 21.51
C LYS A 307 -9.14 -24.23 22.70
N LEU A 308 -10.27 -24.45 23.35
CA LEU A 308 -10.65 -23.78 24.59
C LEU A 308 -10.35 -24.66 25.81
N ARG A 309 -10.35 -24.03 26.98
CA ARG A 309 -10.46 -24.71 28.28
C ARG A 309 -11.77 -25.52 28.36
N SER A 310 -11.78 -26.54 29.22
CA SER A 310 -12.90 -27.48 29.40
C SER A 310 -13.18 -28.37 28.17
N ASN A 311 -12.14 -28.88 27.50
CA ASN A 311 -12.24 -29.85 26.40
C ASN A 311 -13.11 -29.44 25.19
N ARG A 312 -13.39 -28.14 25.04
CA ARG A 312 -14.12 -27.58 23.89
C ARG A 312 -13.18 -27.25 22.74
N GLU A 313 -13.56 -27.64 21.54
CA GLU A 313 -12.89 -27.36 20.28
C GLU A 313 -13.83 -26.56 19.38
N LEU A 314 -13.33 -25.50 18.77
CA LEU A 314 -14.08 -24.68 17.84
C LEU A 314 -13.39 -24.69 16.48
N ARG A 315 -14.18 -24.82 15.41
CA ARG A 315 -13.77 -24.59 14.02
C ARG A 315 -14.68 -23.52 13.43
N GLY A 316 -14.13 -22.40 12.98
CA GLY A 316 -14.93 -21.29 12.49
C GLY A 316 -14.08 -20.24 11.78
N ARG A 317 -14.74 -19.34 11.05
CA ARG A 317 -14.10 -18.27 10.29
C ARG A 317 -13.72 -17.12 11.22
N LEU A 318 -12.44 -16.74 11.32
CA LEU A 318 -12.00 -15.67 12.21
C LEU A 318 -12.31 -14.29 11.63
N HIS A 319 -13.29 -13.57 12.17
CA HIS A 319 -13.62 -12.21 11.69
C HIS A 319 -12.89 -11.10 12.44
N ALA A 320 -12.57 -11.29 13.72
CA ALA A 320 -11.84 -10.30 14.51
C ALA A 320 -11.14 -10.96 15.71
N TYR A 321 -10.04 -10.35 16.16
CA TYR A 321 -9.39 -10.66 17.43
C TYR A 321 -8.74 -9.40 18.06
N ASP A 322 -8.41 -9.46 19.36
CA ASP A 322 -7.62 -8.43 20.06
C ASP A 322 -6.31 -8.98 20.66
N GLN A 323 -5.51 -8.09 21.27
CA GLN A 323 -4.24 -8.45 21.93
C GLN A 323 -4.39 -9.45 23.10
N HIS A 324 -5.60 -9.67 23.59
CA HIS A 324 -5.91 -10.60 24.67
C HIS A 324 -6.50 -11.91 24.16
N LEU A 325 -6.55 -12.12 22.83
CA LEU A 325 -7.19 -13.26 22.15
C LEU A 325 -8.72 -13.33 22.37
N ASN A 326 -9.39 -12.22 22.69
CA ASN A 326 -10.85 -12.16 22.53
C ASN A 326 -11.16 -12.21 21.02
N MET A 327 -12.01 -13.13 20.57
CA MET A 327 -12.25 -13.41 19.15
C MET A 327 -13.73 -13.35 18.79
N VAL A 328 -14.00 -13.00 17.53
CA VAL A 328 -15.31 -13.19 16.89
C VAL A 328 -15.12 -14.21 15.78
N LEU A 329 -15.80 -15.35 15.88
CA LEU A 329 -15.86 -16.35 14.82
C LEU A 329 -17.24 -16.37 14.15
N GLY A 330 -17.27 -16.56 12.83
CA GLY A 330 -18.47 -16.90 12.05
C GLY A 330 -18.49 -18.39 11.67
N ASP A 331 -19.66 -18.91 11.30
CA ASP A 331 -19.86 -20.28 10.78
C ASP A 331 -19.17 -21.37 11.63
N VAL A 332 -19.45 -21.31 12.94
CA VAL A 332 -18.71 -22.02 13.97
C VAL A 332 -19.31 -23.38 14.24
N GLU A 333 -18.48 -24.41 14.18
CA GLU A 333 -18.73 -25.76 14.69
C GLU A 333 -18.00 -25.91 16.03
N GLU A 334 -18.76 -26.15 17.10
CA GLU A 334 -18.27 -26.48 18.43
C GLU A 334 -18.34 -27.98 18.66
N ILE A 335 -17.25 -28.58 19.17
CA ILE A 335 -17.19 -29.96 19.65
C ILE A 335 -16.80 -29.94 21.13
N GLU A 336 -17.71 -30.38 21.98
CA GLU A 336 -17.52 -30.55 23.43
C GLU A 336 -17.30 -32.03 23.71
N THR A 337 -16.14 -32.40 24.28
CA THR A 337 -15.86 -33.79 24.68
C THR A 337 -16.08 -33.95 26.18
N ILE A 338 -17.15 -34.65 26.54
CA ILE A 338 -17.51 -35.03 27.90
C ILE A 338 -16.84 -36.38 28.20
N VAL A 339 -16.15 -36.47 29.32
CA VAL A 339 -15.59 -37.73 29.84
C VAL A 339 -16.45 -38.15 31.02
N GLU A 340 -17.15 -39.26 30.88
CA GLU A 340 -17.93 -39.89 31.95
C GLU A 340 -17.19 -41.16 32.35
N ILE A 341 -17.06 -41.42 33.65
CA ILE A 341 -16.50 -42.69 34.15
C ILE A 341 -17.68 -43.61 34.38
N ASP A 342 -17.65 -44.80 33.79
CA ASP A 342 -18.66 -45.81 34.04
C ASP A 342 -18.44 -46.41 35.44
N ASP A 343 -19.41 -46.20 36.33
CA ASP A 343 -19.39 -46.66 37.73
C ASP A 343 -19.33 -48.21 37.86
N GLU A 344 -19.69 -48.97 36.82
CA GLU A 344 -19.63 -50.44 36.84
C GLU A 344 -18.31 -51.01 36.29
N THR A 345 -17.70 -50.37 35.30
CA THR A 345 -16.48 -50.88 34.62
C THR A 345 -15.20 -50.13 34.96
N TYR A 346 -15.30 -48.94 35.55
CA TYR A 346 -14.20 -47.97 35.74
C TYR A 346 -13.52 -47.52 34.43
N GLU A 347 -14.15 -47.73 33.28
CA GLU A 347 -13.65 -47.24 31.99
C GLU A 347 -14.08 -45.78 31.72
N GLU A 348 -13.23 -45.02 31.04
CA GLU A 348 -13.53 -43.64 30.61
C GLU A 348 -14.32 -43.65 29.29
N VAL A 349 -15.57 -43.23 29.32
CA VAL A 349 -16.45 -43.08 28.16
C VAL A 349 -16.38 -41.66 27.62
N TYR A 350 -15.98 -41.54 26.34
CA TYR A 350 -15.77 -40.25 25.67
C TYR A 350 -16.96 -39.88 24.77
N THR A 351 -17.87 -39.06 25.28
CA THR A 351 -19.04 -38.58 24.53
C THR A 351 -18.74 -37.23 23.87
N LYS A 352 -18.92 -37.13 22.55
CA LYS A 352 -18.74 -35.88 21.79
C LYS A 352 -20.11 -35.26 21.45
N ASN A 353 -20.31 -34.02 21.91
CA ASN A 353 -21.48 -33.21 21.57
C ASN A 353 -21.07 -32.13 20.56
N THR A 354 -21.81 -31.99 19.46
CA THR A 354 -21.51 -31.01 18.40
C THR A 354 -22.62 -29.96 18.32
N ARG A 355 -22.24 -28.68 18.30
CA ARG A 355 -23.16 -27.54 18.16
C ARG A 355 -22.70 -26.63 17.03
N THR A 356 -23.62 -25.90 16.42
CA THR A 356 -23.29 -24.90 15.38
C THR A 356 -23.82 -23.52 15.75
N PHE A 357 -23.04 -22.49 15.46
CA PHE A 357 -23.36 -21.09 15.73
C PHE A 357 -23.02 -20.22 14.51
N PRO A 358 -23.97 -19.43 13.96
CA PRO A 358 -23.68 -18.51 12.85
C PRO A 358 -22.61 -17.47 13.21
N MET A 359 -22.57 -17.07 14.49
CA MET A 359 -21.55 -16.18 15.04
C MET A 359 -21.35 -16.48 16.53
N LEU A 360 -20.10 -16.50 16.99
CA LEU A 360 -19.72 -16.75 18.37
C LEU A 360 -18.63 -15.79 18.82
N PHE A 361 -18.86 -15.11 19.95
CA PHE A 361 -17.83 -14.34 20.65
C PHE A 361 -17.11 -15.22 21.68
N ILE A 362 -15.78 -15.24 21.62
CA ILE A 362 -14.90 -16.01 22.49
C ILE A 362 -14.10 -15.05 23.35
N ARG A 363 -14.07 -15.30 24.66
CA ARG A 363 -13.21 -14.56 25.59
C ARG A 363 -11.81 -15.20 25.66
N GLY A 364 -10.78 -14.39 25.47
CA GLY A 364 -9.39 -14.86 25.32
C GLY A 364 -8.80 -15.57 26.53
N ASP A 365 -9.27 -15.26 27.74
CA ASP A 365 -8.90 -16.00 28.97
C ASP A 365 -9.17 -17.52 28.89
N GLY A 366 -10.10 -17.93 28.01
CA GLY A 366 -10.46 -19.32 27.76
C GLY A 366 -9.69 -20.02 26.64
N VAL A 367 -8.90 -19.29 25.84
CA VAL A 367 -8.16 -19.83 24.69
C VAL A 367 -6.87 -20.53 25.17
N ILE A 368 -6.60 -21.71 24.62
CA ILE A 368 -5.35 -22.48 24.88
C ILE A 368 -4.47 -22.49 23.63
N LEU A 369 -5.08 -22.74 22.46
CA LEU A 369 -4.38 -22.86 21.19
C LEU A 369 -5.24 -22.25 20.08
N VAL A 370 -4.58 -21.55 19.17
CA VAL A 370 -5.11 -21.16 17.87
C VAL A 370 -4.23 -21.82 16.82
N SER A 371 -4.83 -22.45 15.82
CA SER A 371 -4.12 -23.05 14.69
C SER A 371 -4.67 -22.49 13.37
N PRO A 372 -3.80 -22.11 12.42
CA PRO A 372 -4.22 -21.69 11.07
C PRO A 372 -4.87 -22.85 10.30
N PRO A 373 -5.47 -22.59 9.12
CA PRO A 373 -6.04 -23.62 8.27
C PRO A 373 -5.04 -24.73 7.98
N THR A 374 -5.51 -25.99 8.00
CA THR A 374 -4.72 -27.14 7.56
C THR A 374 -5.15 -27.56 6.16
N GLU A 375 -4.22 -28.07 5.34
CA GLU A 375 -4.47 -28.49 3.93
C GLU A 375 -5.59 -29.53 3.75
N THR A 376 -6.07 -30.12 4.85
CA THR A 376 -7.21 -31.04 4.88
C THR A 376 -8.58 -30.36 4.81
N ASP A 377 -8.71 -29.11 5.29
CA ASP A 377 -10.00 -28.41 5.34
C ASP A 377 -10.38 -27.74 3.99
N THR A 378 -9.42 -27.48 3.10
CA THR A 378 -9.67 -26.90 1.75
C THR A 378 -10.26 -27.88 0.73
N LYS A 379 -10.43 -29.17 1.07
CA LYS A 379 -10.92 -30.21 0.15
C LYS A 379 -12.39 -30.59 0.30
N ILE A 380 -13.13 -29.96 1.23
CA ILE A 380 -14.50 -30.38 1.59
C ILE A 380 -15.58 -29.67 0.75
N TYR A 381 -15.25 -28.56 0.07
CA TYR A 381 -16.17 -27.83 -0.79
C TYR A 381 -15.56 -27.55 -2.17
N PRO A 382 -15.86 -28.36 -3.21
CA PRO A 382 -15.79 -27.88 -4.59
C PRO A 382 -16.91 -26.83 -4.84
N GLU A 383 -16.70 -26.00 -5.86
CA GLU A 383 -17.49 -24.80 -6.24
C GLU A 383 -19.03 -24.97 -6.26
#